data_AF-H9FLM4-F1
#
_entry.id   AF-H9FLM4-F1
#
_cell.length_a   1.000
_cell.length_b   1.000
_cell.length_c   1.000
_cell.angle_alpha   90.00
_cell.angle_beta   90.00
_cell.angle_gamma   90.00
#
_symmetry.space_group_name_H-M   'P 1'
#
loop_
_entity.id
_entity.type
_entity.pdbx_description
1 polymer ?
#
loop_
_entity_poly.entity_id
_entity_poly.type
_entity_poly.pdbx_seq_one_letter_code
_entity_poly.pdbx_strand_id
1 'polypeptide(L)'
;TPKLHVPSVIKPTRPDRGWFVAPFGKNPWWVYPASILPALLVTILIFMDQQITAVIVNRKENKLKKAAGYHLDLFWVGILMALCSFMGLPWYVAATVISIAHIDSLKMETETSAPGEQPQFLGVREQRVTGIIVFILTGISVFLAPILKCIPLPVLYGVFLYMGVA
;
A
#
# COMPACT_ATOMS: atom_id res chain seq x y z
N THR A 1 -16.39 -20.04 12.21
CA THR A 1 -15.49 -19.65 11.09
C THR A 1 -14.47 -18.68 11.61
N PRO A 2 -13.21 -18.74 11.15
CA PRO A 2 -12.20 -17.77 11.54
C PRO A 2 -12.66 -16.38 11.05
N LYS A 3 -12.66 -15.39 11.94
CA LYS A 3 -13.15 -14.02 11.71
C LYS A 3 -11.99 -13.02 11.86
N LEU A 4 -12.14 -11.83 11.30
CA LEU A 4 -11.11 -10.81 11.38
C LEU A 4 -10.88 -10.36 12.84
N HIS A 5 -9.67 -10.51 13.34
CA HIS A 5 -9.29 -10.10 14.69
C HIS A 5 -8.81 -8.63 14.68
N VAL A 6 -9.74 -7.70 14.85
CA VAL A 6 -9.43 -6.26 14.94
C VAL A 6 -9.36 -5.84 16.41
N PRO A 7 -8.25 -5.24 16.87
CA PRO A 7 -8.16 -4.69 18.23
C PRO A 7 -9.11 -3.49 18.36
N SER A 8 -9.81 -3.39 19.50
CA SER A 8 -10.72 -2.27 19.79
C SER A 8 -10.00 -1.03 20.33
N VAL A 9 -8.71 -1.13 20.64
CA VAL A 9 -7.92 -0.05 21.24
C VAL A 9 -6.59 0.05 20.51
N ILE A 10 -6.20 1.28 20.15
CA ILE A 10 -4.90 1.58 19.59
C ILE A 10 -3.87 1.51 20.72
N LYS A 11 -3.00 0.51 20.69
CA LYS A 11 -1.93 0.31 21.68
C LYS A 11 -0.59 0.09 20.98
N PRO A 12 0.53 0.55 21.55
CA PRO A 12 1.85 0.23 21.02
C PRO A 12 2.11 -1.28 21.09
N THR A 13 2.93 -1.80 20.18
CA THR A 13 3.26 -3.24 20.07
C THR A 13 3.85 -3.81 21.35
N ARG A 14 4.48 -2.98 22.19
CA ARG A 14 4.98 -3.35 23.52
C ARG A 14 4.42 -2.38 24.56
N PRO A 15 3.92 -2.86 25.72
CA PRO A 15 3.40 -2.00 26.78
C PRO A 15 4.48 -1.08 27.38
N ASP A 16 5.75 -1.48 27.31
CA ASP A 16 6.89 -0.73 27.86
C ASP A 16 7.43 0.38 26.92
N ARG A 17 6.80 0.58 25.76
CA ARG A 17 7.29 1.50 24.72
C ARG A 17 6.32 2.66 24.51
N GLY A 18 6.84 3.89 24.52
CA GLY A 18 6.13 5.05 24.00
C GLY A 18 6.02 5.01 22.46
N TRP A 19 5.19 5.88 21.90
CA TRP A 19 5.02 6.02 20.44
C TRP A 19 6.24 6.60 19.73
N PHE A 20 7.11 7.31 20.46
CA PHE A 20 8.34 7.86 19.93
C PHE A 20 9.54 7.05 20.42
N VAL A 21 10.44 6.72 19.50
CA VAL A 21 11.63 5.92 19.77
C VAL A 21 12.84 6.85 19.76
N ALA A 22 13.41 7.10 20.93
CA ALA A 22 14.65 7.86 21.00
C ALA A 22 15.76 7.10 20.23
N PRO A 23 16.42 7.73 19.24
CA PRO A 23 17.42 7.08 18.41
C PRO A 23 18.71 6.73 19.18
N PHE A 24 18.99 7.46 20.27
CA PHE A 24 20.20 7.30 21.08
C PHE A 24 19.84 6.95 22.52
N GLY A 25 20.58 6.02 23.13
CA GLY A 25 20.62 5.87 24.60
C GLY A 25 20.39 4.48 25.18
N LYS A 26 19.91 3.48 24.42
CA LYS A 26 19.71 2.11 24.95
C LYS A 26 20.67 1.06 24.38
N ASN A 27 21.26 1.29 23.20
CA ASN A 27 22.04 0.28 22.49
C ASN A 27 23.56 0.54 22.56
N PRO A 28 24.38 -0.52 22.51
CA PRO A 28 25.84 -0.40 22.39
C PRO A 28 26.24 0.43 21.16
N TRP A 29 27.33 1.19 21.27
CA TRP A 29 27.77 2.11 20.21
C TRP A 29 28.09 1.41 18.87
N TRP A 30 28.50 0.13 18.90
CA TRP A 30 28.75 -0.69 17.71
C TRP A 30 27.50 -0.97 16.86
N VAL A 31 26.30 -0.86 17.44
CA VAL A 31 25.05 -1.13 16.72
C VAL A 31 24.76 -0.05 15.67
N TYR A 32 25.17 1.20 15.92
CA TYR A 32 24.97 2.29 14.97
C TYR A 32 25.71 2.05 13.63
N PRO A 33 27.04 1.80 13.59
CA PRO A 33 27.72 1.49 12.35
C PRO A 33 27.29 0.14 11.77
N ALA A 34 27.00 -0.86 12.61
CA ALA A 34 26.53 -2.16 12.13
C ALA A 34 25.16 -2.06 11.41
N SER A 35 24.29 -1.12 11.82
CA SER A 35 22.97 -0.91 11.20
C SER A 35 23.01 -0.34 9.77
N ILE A 36 24.16 0.17 9.32
CA ILE A 36 24.33 0.69 7.96
C ILE A 36 24.14 -0.43 6.92
N LEU A 37 24.66 -1.63 7.21
CA LEU A 37 24.56 -2.77 6.30
C LEU A 37 23.11 -3.20 6.02
N PRO A 38 22.26 -3.49 7.04
CA PRO A 38 20.86 -3.80 6.80
C PRO A 38 20.07 -2.60 6.26
N ALA A 39 20.40 -1.36 6.65
CA ALA A 39 19.74 -0.16 6.11
C ALA A 39 19.97 -0.02 4.60
N LEU A 40 21.19 -0.28 4.12
CA LEU A 40 21.51 -0.29 2.70
C LEU A 40 20.71 -1.35 1.95
N LEU A 41 20.64 -2.58 2.47
CA LEU A 41 19.86 -3.66 1.85
C LEU A 41 18.37 -3.31 1.75
N VAL A 42 17.79 -2.76 2.82
CA VAL A 42 16.38 -2.34 2.84
C VAL A 42 16.13 -1.20 1.84
N THR A 43 17.05 -0.24 1.76
CA THR A 43 16.93 0.88 0.81
C THR A 43 16.91 0.37 -0.64
N ILE A 44 17.77 -0.61 -0.97
CA ILE A 44 17.78 -1.23 -2.30
C ILE A 44 16.48 -1.97 -2.57
N LEU A 45 15.97 -2.75 -1.61
CA LEU A 45 14.71 -3.50 -1.77
C LEU A 45 13.54 -2.56 -2.04
N ILE A 46 13.42 -1.48 -1.26
CA ILE A 46 12.32 -0.52 -1.40
C ILE A 46 12.45 0.26 -2.71
N PHE A 47 13.67 0.63 -3.10
CA PHE A 47 13.90 1.25 -4.40
C PHE A 47 13.50 0.34 -5.57
N MET A 48 13.91 -0.93 -5.54
CA MET A 48 13.56 -1.89 -6.59
C MET A 48 12.04 -2.11 -6.66
N ASP A 49 11.38 -2.29 -5.51
CA ASP A 49 9.93 -2.53 -5.47
C ASP A 49 9.14 -1.31 -5.95
N GLN A 50 9.58 -0.11 -5.58
CA GLN A 50 8.97 1.14 -6.05
C GLN A 50 9.11 1.31 -7.56
N GLN A 51 10.28 1.01 -8.12
CA GLN A 51 10.52 1.16 -9.56
C GLN A 51 9.77 0.11 -10.37
N ILE A 52 9.76 -1.16 -9.93
CA ILE A 52 9.01 -2.24 -10.58
C ILE A 52 7.51 -1.91 -10.54
N THR A 53 6.98 -1.56 -9.36
CA THR A 53 5.57 -1.20 -9.20
C THR A 53 5.18 -0.03 -10.10
N ALA A 54 5.97 1.05 -10.09
CA ALA A 54 5.69 2.23 -10.89
C ALA A 54 5.75 1.95 -12.40
N VAL A 55 6.66 1.10 -12.86
CA VAL A 55 6.75 0.70 -14.29
C VAL A 55 5.55 -0.16 -14.70
N ILE A 56 5.10 -1.07 -13.84
CA ILE A 56 3.93 -1.91 -14.12
C ILE A 56 2.66 -1.07 -14.21
N VAL A 57 2.48 -0.13 -13.27
CA VAL A 57 1.34 0.81 -13.27
C VAL A 57 1.36 1.71 -14.50
N ASN A 58 2.54 2.23 -14.87
CA ASN A 58 2.71 3.12 -16.03
C ASN A 58 2.86 2.39 -17.38
N ARG A 59 2.46 1.10 -17.47
CA ARG A 59 2.50 0.37 -18.75
C ARG A 59 1.64 1.08 -19.79
N LYS A 60 2.15 1.20 -21.03
CA LYS A 60 1.47 1.91 -22.13
C LYS A 60 0.05 1.40 -22.41
N GLU A 61 -0.18 0.12 -22.13
CA GLU A 61 -1.50 -0.52 -22.25
C GLU A 61 -2.58 0.13 -21.38
N ASN A 62 -2.21 0.72 -20.23
CA ASN A 62 -3.15 1.38 -19.33
C ASN A 62 -3.60 2.76 -19.84
N LYS A 63 -3.02 3.27 -20.94
CA LYS A 63 -3.37 4.55 -21.58
C LYS A 63 -3.54 5.71 -20.60
N LEU A 64 -2.64 5.82 -19.60
CA LEU A 64 -2.62 6.90 -18.63
C LEU A 64 -2.33 8.25 -19.32
N LYS A 65 -3.02 9.30 -18.89
CA LYS A 65 -2.97 10.64 -19.50
C LYS A 65 -1.97 11.57 -18.81
N LYS A 66 -1.71 11.38 -17.51
CA LYS A 66 -0.75 12.20 -16.76
C LYS A 66 0.68 11.64 -16.85
N ALA A 67 1.66 12.53 -16.73
CA ALA A 67 3.08 12.17 -16.71
C ALA A 67 3.45 11.35 -15.46
N ALA A 68 4.37 10.40 -15.63
CA ALA A 68 4.85 9.53 -14.56
C ALA A 68 5.80 10.28 -13.60
N GLY A 69 5.59 10.12 -12.29
CA GLY A 69 6.30 10.85 -11.24
C GLY A 69 7.26 9.98 -10.42
N TYR A 70 8.13 9.18 -11.04
CA TYR A 70 8.99 8.20 -10.36
C TYR A 70 9.83 8.79 -9.21
N HIS A 71 10.49 9.94 -9.46
CA HIS A 71 11.33 10.59 -8.45
C HIS A 71 10.53 11.21 -7.30
N LEU A 72 9.35 11.75 -7.62
CA LEU A 72 8.46 12.34 -6.62
C LEU A 72 7.93 11.26 -5.67
N ASP A 73 7.63 10.08 -6.20
CA ASP A 73 7.18 8.94 -5.42
C ASP A 73 8.26 8.46 -4.45
N LEU A 74 9.49 8.29 -4.95
CA LEU A 74 10.64 7.91 -4.11
C LEU A 74 10.91 8.93 -2.99
N PHE A 75 10.77 10.23 -3.28
CA PHE A 75 10.92 11.28 -2.28
C PHE A 75 9.89 11.17 -1.15
N TRP A 76 8.62 10.94 -1.48
CA TRP A 76 7.56 10.78 -0.47
C TRP A 76 7.70 9.49 0.34
N VAL A 77 8.04 8.37 -0.30
CA VAL A 77 8.32 7.11 0.39
C VAL A 77 9.49 7.27 1.37
N GLY A 78 10.55 7.99 0.98
CA GLY A 78 11.68 8.30 1.87
C GLY A 78 11.28 9.12 3.10
N ILE A 79 10.47 10.17 2.93
CA ILE A 79 9.94 10.97 4.05
C ILE A 79 9.10 10.10 4.99
N LEU A 80 8.18 9.31 4.44
CA LEU A 80 7.31 8.45 5.22
C LEU A 80 8.11 7.39 5.99
N MET A 81 9.17 6.85 5.38
CA MET A 81 10.05 5.88 6.02
C MET A 81 10.83 6.49 7.19
N ALA A 82 11.32 7.72 7.05
CA ALA A 82 11.95 8.44 8.14
C ALA A 82 10.97 8.63 9.32
N LEU A 83 9.76 9.11 9.03
CA LEU A 83 8.70 9.28 10.05
C LEU A 83 8.35 7.95 10.73
N CYS A 84 8.14 6.88 9.97
CA CYS A 84 7.85 5.54 10.51
C CYS A 84 9.00 5.01 11.37
N SER A 85 10.25 5.31 11.01
CA SER A 85 11.43 4.90 11.78
C SER A 85 11.48 5.58 13.15
N PHE A 86 11.17 6.88 13.23
CA PHE A 86 11.09 7.61 14.51
C PHE A 86 9.91 7.18 15.38
N MET A 87 8.77 6.86 14.75
CA MET A 87 7.59 6.34 15.44
C MET A 87 7.70 4.83 15.74
N GLY A 88 8.72 4.16 15.19
CA GLY A 88 8.93 2.73 15.32
C GLY A 88 7.79 1.88 14.75
N LEU A 89 7.12 2.39 13.71
CA LEU A 89 6.08 1.71 12.94
C LEU A 89 6.73 0.89 11.81
N PRO A 90 6.05 -0.17 11.31
CA PRO A 90 6.51 -0.89 10.12
C PRO A 90 6.66 0.05 8.92
N TRP A 91 7.69 -0.17 8.11
CA TRP A 91 7.89 0.60 6.88
C TRP A 91 6.86 0.21 5.81
N TYR A 92 6.46 1.19 5.00
CA TYR A 92 5.56 1.00 3.87
C TYR A 92 6.34 0.66 2.61
N VAL A 93 5.75 -0.19 1.77
CA VAL A 93 6.27 -0.56 0.46
C VAL A 93 5.16 -0.46 -0.59
N ALA A 94 5.52 -0.25 -1.85
CA ALA A 94 4.57 -0.10 -2.94
C ALA A 94 3.86 -1.43 -3.25
N ALA A 95 2.54 -1.48 -3.09
CA ALA A 95 1.79 -2.71 -3.30
C ALA A 95 1.40 -2.91 -4.77
N THR A 96 2.19 -3.69 -5.53
CA THR A 96 1.95 -3.92 -6.97
C THR A 96 0.54 -4.48 -7.27
N VAL A 97 0.16 -5.62 -6.69
CA VAL A 97 -1.11 -6.31 -7.02
C VAL A 97 -2.32 -5.43 -6.70
N ILE A 98 -2.31 -4.79 -5.52
CA ILE A 98 -3.40 -3.90 -5.09
C ILE A 98 -3.48 -2.67 -6.00
N SER A 99 -2.34 -2.12 -6.42
CA SER A 99 -2.30 -0.98 -7.35
C SER A 99 -2.89 -1.34 -8.71
N ILE A 100 -2.59 -2.54 -9.23
CA ILE A 100 -3.15 -3.03 -10.50
C ILE A 100 -4.66 -3.25 -10.34
N ALA A 101 -5.11 -3.93 -9.30
CA ALA A 101 -6.54 -4.14 -9.03
C ALA A 101 -7.29 -2.80 -8.86
N HIS A 102 -6.66 -1.80 -8.25
CA HIS A 102 -7.24 -0.47 -8.14
C HIS A 102 -7.37 0.22 -9.51
N ILE A 103 -6.34 0.13 -10.36
CA ILE A 103 -6.37 0.67 -11.73
C ILE A 103 -7.44 -0.06 -12.57
N ASP A 104 -7.54 -1.38 -12.41
CA ASP A 104 -8.53 -2.22 -13.07
C ASP A 104 -9.96 -1.78 -12.74
N SER A 105 -10.24 -1.51 -11.46
CA SER A 105 -11.54 -0.98 -11.01
C SER A 105 -11.90 0.41 -11.58
N LEU A 106 -10.92 1.11 -12.17
CA LEU A 106 -11.07 2.45 -12.74
C LEU A 106 -10.98 2.46 -14.28
N LYS A 107 -10.91 1.29 -14.92
CA LYS A 107 -10.91 1.15 -16.38
C LYS A 107 -12.26 1.59 -16.96
N MET A 108 -12.19 2.29 -18.10
CA MET A 108 -13.34 2.68 -18.90
C MET A 108 -13.36 1.88 -20.19
N GLU A 109 -14.49 1.24 -20.44
CA GLU A 109 -14.81 0.55 -21.68
C GLU A 109 -15.80 1.38 -22.49
N THR A 110 -15.82 1.18 -23.80
CA THR A 110 -16.72 1.89 -24.71
C THR A 110 -18.17 1.45 -24.49
N GLU A 111 -19.07 2.41 -24.24
CA GLU A 111 -20.51 2.14 -24.10
C GLU A 111 -21.22 1.93 -25.46
N THR A 112 -20.57 2.30 -26.57
CA THR A 112 -21.18 2.30 -27.91
C THR A 112 -20.42 1.38 -28.87
N SER A 113 -20.34 0.09 -28.56
CA SER A 113 -20.00 -0.92 -29.56
C SER A 113 -21.20 -1.18 -30.46
N ALA A 114 -21.00 -1.22 -31.77
CA ALA A 114 -22.00 -1.81 -32.67
C ALA A 114 -22.27 -3.26 -32.21
N PRO A 115 -23.51 -3.77 -32.31
CA PRO A 115 -23.82 -5.13 -31.84
C PRO A 115 -22.89 -6.16 -32.48
N GLY A 116 -21.98 -6.76 -31.68
CA GLY A 116 -20.96 -7.72 -32.13
C GLY A 116 -19.50 -7.27 -31.98
N GLU A 117 -19.21 -6.00 -31.66
CA GLU A 117 -17.85 -5.50 -31.45
C GLU A 117 -17.44 -5.59 -29.97
N GLN A 118 -16.27 -6.18 -29.69
CA GLN A 118 -15.73 -6.25 -28.33
C GLN A 118 -15.52 -4.83 -27.78
N PRO A 119 -15.86 -4.56 -26.51
CA PRO A 119 -15.69 -3.24 -25.92
C PRO A 119 -14.22 -2.80 -26.05
N GLN A 120 -13.99 -1.68 -26.74
CA GLN A 120 -12.66 -1.09 -26.81
C GLN A 120 -12.33 -0.37 -25.50
N PHE A 121 -11.14 -0.66 -24.99
CA PHE A 121 -10.56 0.00 -23.82
C PHE A 121 -10.21 1.47 -24.13
N LEU A 122 -10.94 2.41 -23.52
CA LEU A 122 -10.75 3.86 -23.71
C LEU A 122 -9.60 4.42 -22.86
N GLY A 123 -9.38 3.86 -21.67
CA GLY A 123 -8.34 4.28 -20.72
C GLY A 123 -8.79 4.16 -19.27
N VAL A 124 -7.99 4.69 -18.34
CA VAL A 124 -8.26 4.65 -16.89
C VAL A 124 -8.68 6.03 -16.38
N ARG A 125 -9.67 6.07 -15.48
CA ARG A 125 -10.04 7.29 -14.78
C ARG A 125 -9.06 7.59 -13.64
N GLU A 126 -8.06 8.43 -13.89
CA GLU A 126 -7.09 8.83 -12.87
C GLU A 126 -7.69 9.73 -11.79
N GLN A 127 -7.79 9.21 -10.57
CA GLN A 127 -8.42 9.87 -9.42
C GLN A 127 -7.47 9.90 -8.22
N ARG A 128 -7.52 10.98 -7.43
CA ARG A 128 -6.78 11.08 -6.16
C ARG A 128 -7.65 10.73 -4.94
N VAL A 129 -8.96 10.88 -5.08
CA VAL A 129 -9.92 10.80 -3.98
C VAL A 129 -10.13 9.36 -3.52
N THR A 130 -10.20 8.41 -4.45
CA THR A 130 -10.40 6.98 -4.14
C THR A 130 -9.32 6.44 -3.21
N GLY A 131 -8.05 6.69 -3.53
CA GLY A 131 -6.93 6.29 -2.68
C GLY A 131 -6.98 6.92 -1.29
N ILE A 132 -7.23 8.23 -1.20
CA ILE A 132 -7.36 8.93 0.09
C ILE A 132 -8.50 8.36 0.93
N ILE A 133 -9.66 8.09 0.33
CA ILE A 133 -10.81 7.50 1.02
C ILE A 133 -10.46 6.12 1.56
N VAL A 134 -9.77 5.27 0.79
CA VAL A 134 -9.36 3.94 1.26
C VAL A 134 -8.44 4.03 2.48
N PHE A 135 -7.47 4.95 2.49
CA PHE A 135 -6.60 5.18 3.65
C PHE A 135 -7.36 5.72 4.87
N ILE A 136 -8.31 6.64 4.66
CA ILE A 136 -9.17 7.17 5.74
C ILE A 136 -10.04 6.05 6.31
N LEU A 137 -10.71 5.26 5.47
CA LEU A 137 -11.54 4.12 5.90
C LEU A 137 -10.71 3.08 6.66
N THR A 138 -9.47 2.84 6.23
CA THR A 138 -8.53 1.97 6.96
C THR A 138 -8.22 2.53 8.35
N GLY A 139 -8.00 3.84 8.48
CA GLY A 139 -7.79 4.49 9.78
C GLY A 139 -9.01 4.41 10.70
N ILE A 140 -10.21 4.61 10.16
CA ILE A 140 -11.47 4.57 10.92
C ILE A 140 -11.88 3.11 11.25
N SER A 141 -11.33 2.11 10.55
CA SER A 141 -11.69 0.68 10.72
C SER A 141 -11.58 0.15 12.16
N VAL A 142 -10.71 0.75 12.99
CA VAL A 142 -10.59 0.43 14.43
C VAL A 142 -11.91 0.69 15.17
N PHE A 143 -12.63 1.76 14.83
CA PHE A 143 -13.94 2.08 15.40
C PHE A 143 -15.06 1.19 14.85
N LEU A 144 -14.90 0.70 13.61
CA LEU A 144 -15.82 -0.28 13.00
C LEU A 144 -15.47 -1.74 13.36
N ALA A 145 -14.56 -1.99 14.30
CA ALA A 145 -14.21 -3.32 14.80
C ALA A 145 -15.42 -4.24 15.08
N PRO A 146 -16.57 -3.80 15.67
CA PRO A 146 -17.72 -4.70 15.86
C PRO A 146 -18.34 -5.18 14.54
N ILE A 147 -18.33 -4.34 13.49
CA ILE A 147 -18.88 -4.67 12.18
C ILE A 147 -17.90 -5.56 11.40
N LEU A 148 -16.60 -5.22 11.43
CA LEU A 148 -15.56 -5.97 10.73
C LEU A 148 -15.39 -7.42 11.24
N LYS A 149 -15.68 -7.67 12.52
CA LYS A 149 -15.68 -9.02 13.11
C LYS A 149 -16.76 -9.94 12.55
N CYS A 150 -17.77 -9.40 11.87
CA CYS A 150 -18.81 -10.21 11.23
C CYS A 150 -18.30 -10.89 9.93
N ILE A 151 -17.21 -10.38 9.34
CA ILE A 151 -16.70 -10.87 8.06
C ILE A 151 -15.86 -12.14 8.27
N PRO A 152 -16.22 -13.28 7.63
CA PRO A 152 -15.45 -14.51 7.72
C PRO A 152 -14.19 -14.46 6.83
N LEU A 153 -13.05 -14.91 7.36
CA LEU A 153 -11.76 -14.95 6.66
C LEU A 153 -11.77 -15.68 5.30
N PRO A 154 -12.54 -16.78 5.10
CA PRO A 154 -12.66 -17.41 3.79
C PRO A 154 -13.12 -16.48 2.66
N VAL A 155 -13.94 -15.47 2.96
CA VAL A 155 -14.37 -14.48 1.95
C VAL A 155 -13.21 -13.59 1.53
N LEU A 156 -12.36 -13.17 2.47
CA LEU A 156 -11.16 -12.40 2.15
C LEU A 156 -10.19 -13.21 1.28
N TYR A 157 -10.00 -14.50 1.58
CA TYR A 157 -9.16 -15.38 0.74
C TYR A 157 -9.73 -15.52 -0.68
N GLY A 158 -11.05 -15.59 -0.84
CA GLY A 158 -11.70 -15.60 -2.15
C GLY A 158 -11.41 -14.31 -2.95
N VAL A 159 -11.48 -13.15 -2.30
CA VAL A 159 -11.16 -11.86 -2.94
C VAL A 159 -9.67 -11.77 -3.28
N PHE A 160 -8.78 -12.23 -2.40
CA PHE A 160 -7.33 -12.28 -2.71
C PHE A 160 -7.02 -13.19 -3.88
N LEU A 161 -7.70 -14.34 -3.98
CA LEU A 161 -7.55 -15.23 -5.13
C LEU A 161 -8.04 -14.57 -6.41
N TYR A 162 -9.19 -13.90 -6.36
CA TYR A 162 -9.71 -13.14 -7.50
C TYR A 162 -8.72 -12.06 -7.97
N MET A 163 -8.22 -11.22 -7.06
CA MET A 163 -7.24 -10.17 -7.39
C MET A 163 -5.89 -10.71 -7.86
N GLY A 164 -5.53 -11.95 -7.50
CA GLY A 164 -4.28 -12.58 -7.96
C GLY A 164 -4.39 -13.24 -9.33
N VAL A 165 -5.61 -13.59 -9.76
CA VAL A 165 -5.88 -14.24 -11.06
C VAL A 165 -6.31 -13.23 -12.13
N ALA A 166 -7.03 -12.18 -11.74
CA ALA A 166 -7.45 -11.08 -12.62
C ALA A 166 -6.30 -10.13 -12.96
#